data_AF-A0A7R9GTG5-F1
#
_entry.id   AF-A0A7R9GTG5-F1
#
_cell.length_a   1.000
_cell.length_b   1.000
_cell.length_c   1.000
_cell.angle_alpha   90.00
_cell.angle_beta   90.00
_cell.angle_gamma   90.00
#
_symmetry.space_group_name_H-M   'P 1'
#
loop_
_entity.id
_entity.type
_entity.pdbx_description
1 polymer ?
#
loop_
_entity_poly.entity_id
_entity_poly.type
_entity_poly.pdbx_seq_one_letter_code
_entity_poly.pdbx_strand_id
1 'polypeptide(L)'
;MIVSVQTGITSLNKFQVNILSWRDGRGGLVDITSRLCRLVKTAEVKTCEIDQDLIGSLIHSEVNIPDPDLAIYCGKTCSTFGLLPWQIRVTEFLHLPTHHNINVKEFLSLLDRFGCCEQRFGK
;
A
#
# COMPACT_ATOMS: atom_id res chain seq x y z
N MET A 1 -6.37 -6.60 12.93
CA MET A 1 -7.70 -6.09 13.32
C MET A 1 -7.92 -4.86 12.48
N ILE A 2 -8.63 -5.00 11.36
CA ILE A 2 -8.92 -3.87 10.48
C ILE A 2 -10.04 -3.08 11.13
N VAL A 3 -9.69 -2.00 11.81
CA VAL A 3 -10.69 -1.03 12.27
C VAL A 3 -10.82 -0.01 11.15
N SER A 4 -11.85 -0.19 10.32
CA SER A 4 -12.33 0.89 9.45
C SER A 4 -13.01 1.91 10.37
N VAL A 5 -12.31 2.97 10.74
CA VAL A 5 -12.91 4.09 11.47
C VAL A 5 -13.63 4.95 10.43
N GLN A 6 -14.94 4.78 10.32
CA GLN A 6 -15.80 5.76 9.64
C GLN A 6 -16.05 6.93 10.60
N THR A 7 -15.19 7.94 10.56
CA THR A 7 -15.52 9.23 11.18
C THR A 7 -16.64 9.89 10.38
N GLY A 8 -17.83 9.94 10.96
CA GLY A 8 -19.02 10.53 10.35
C GLY A 8 -18.88 12.05 10.20
N ILE A 9 -18.48 12.50 9.02
CA ILE A 9 -18.80 13.84 8.50
C ILE A 9 -19.26 13.64 7.06
N THR A 10 -20.56 13.83 6.83
CA THR A 10 -21.19 13.75 5.51
C THR A 10 -20.75 14.96 4.67
N SER A 11 -19.69 14.81 3.87
CA SER A 11 -19.29 15.77 2.84
C SER A 11 -18.99 15.01 1.55
N LEU A 12 -19.12 15.68 0.39
CA LEU A 12 -18.98 15.11 -0.96
C LEU A 12 -17.63 14.41 -1.25
N ASN A 13 -16.67 14.45 -0.31
CA ASN A 13 -15.38 13.78 -0.41
C ASN A 13 -15.29 12.64 0.61
N LYS A 14 -15.36 11.39 0.14
CA LYS A 14 -15.08 10.20 0.96
C LYS A 14 -13.58 10.05 1.15
N PHE A 15 -13.09 10.22 2.37
CA PHE A 15 -11.73 9.83 2.76
C PHE A 15 -11.75 8.41 3.32
N GLN A 16 -10.83 7.56 2.88
CA GLN A 16 -10.64 6.21 3.43
C GLN A 16 -9.31 6.18 4.20
N VAL A 17 -9.37 5.73 5.46
CA VAL A 17 -8.18 5.57 6.31
C VAL A 17 -7.97 4.08 6.55
N ASN A 18 -6.79 3.59 6.22
CA ASN A 18 -6.39 2.21 6.47
C ASN A 18 -5.25 2.20 7.48
N ILE A 19 -5.40 1.44 8.57
CA ILE A 19 -4.36 1.28 9.60
C ILE A 19 -3.70 -0.08 9.39
N LEU A 20 -2.39 -0.07 9.18
CA LEU A 20 -1.60 -1.23 8.81
C LEU A 20 -0.57 -1.59 9.88
N SER A 21 -0.15 -2.83 9.85
CA SER A 21 0.86 -3.42 10.72
C SER A 21 1.86 -4.25 9.90
N TRP A 22 2.92 -4.72 10.55
CA TRP A 22 3.92 -5.60 9.92
C TRP A 22 3.32 -6.90 9.36
N ARG A 23 2.17 -7.36 9.86
CA ARG A 23 1.49 -8.57 9.37
C ARG A 23 0.91 -8.38 7.98
N ASP A 24 0.48 -7.16 7.67
CA ASP A 24 -0.14 -6.80 6.39
C ASP A 24 0.89 -6.72 5.25
N GLY A 25 2.19 -6.76 5.58
CA GLY A 25 3.27 -6.84 4.61
C GLY A 25 3.51 -8.26 4.11
N ARG A 26 4.68 -8.83 4.45
CA ARG A 26 5.08 -10.16 3.94
C ARG A 26 4.16 -11.29 4.44
N GLY A 27 3.59 -11.16 5.64
CA GLY A 27 2.66 -12.14 6.19
C GLY A 27 1.44 -12.34 5.28
N GLY A 28 0.80 -11.24 4.87
CA GLY A 28 -0.30 -11.28 3.92
C GLY A 28 0.05 -11.96 2.59
N LEU A 29 1.25 -11.72 2.05
CA LEU A 29 1.70 -12.41 0.83
C LEU A 29 1.84 -13.93 1.02
N VAL A 30 2.32 -14.37 2.19
CA VAL A 30 2.40 -15.80 2.52
C VAL A 30 1.01 -16.41 2.62
N ASP A 31 0.05 -15.71 3.21
CA ASP A 31 -1.33 -16.18 3.35
C ASP A 31 -2.01 -16.32 1.98
N ILE A 32 -1.85 -15.31 1.11
CA ILE A 32 -2.39 -15.30 -0.26
C ILE A 32 -1.78 -16.42 -1.10
N THR A 33 -0.46 -16.58 -1.07
CA THR A 33 0.22 -17.63 -1.84
C THR A 33 -0.13 -19.02 -1.30
N SER A 34 -0.33 -19.18 0.00
CA SER A 34 -0.82 -20.42 0.60
C SER A 34 -2.25 -20.75 0.14
N ARG A 35 -3.12 -19.74 0.02
CA ARG A 35 -4.46 -19.87 -0.54
C ARG A 35 -4.42 -20.24 -2.02
N LEU A 36 -3.58 -19.57 -2.82
CA LEU A 36 -3.39 -19.90 -4.23
C LEU A 36 -2.94 -21.35 -4.41
N CYS A 37 -2.02 -21.83 -3.58
CA CYS A 37 -1.61 -23.25 -3.58
C CYS A 37 -2.79 -24.21 -3.33
N ARG A 38 -3.76 -23.83 -2.49
CA ARG A 38 -4.97 -24.65 -2.25
C ARG A 38 -5.89 -24.66 -3.46
N LEU A 39 -6.10 -23.51 -4.11
CA LEU A 39 -6.91 -23.40 -5.34
C LEU A 39 -6.33 -24.23 -6.49
N VAL A 40 -4.99 -24.29 -6.58
CA VAL A 40 -4.31 -25.18 -7.54
C VAL A 40 -4.57 -26.65 -7.21
N LYS A 41 -4.52 -27.02 -5.93
CA LYS A 41 -4.81 -28.40 -5.48
C LYS A 41 -6.25 -28.84 -5.73
N THR A 42 -7.22 -27.92 -5.64
CA THR A 42 -8.63 -28.19 -5.94
C THR A 42 -8.96 -28.09 -7.44
N ALA A 43 -7.94 -27.83 -8.29
CA ALA A 43 -8.06 -27.63 -9.73
C ALA A 43 -8.97 -26.46 -10.13
N GLU A 44 -9.19 -25.49 -9.23
CA GLU A 44 -9.88 -24.23 -9.51
C GLU A 44 -9.00 -23.25 -10.30
N VAL A 45 -7.68 -23.35 -10.13
CA VAL A 45 -6.67 -22.56 -10.85
C VAL A 45 -5.60 -23.49 -11.40
N LYS A 46 -5.23 -23.35 -12.67
CA LYS A 46 -4.12 -24.07 -13.28
C LYS A 46 -2.82 -23.31 -13.05
N THR A 47 -1.71 -24.04 -12.95
CA THR A 47 -0.38 -23.44 -12.76
C THR A 47 0.03 -22.50 -13.90
N CYS A 48 -0.43 -22.75 -15.12
CA CYS A 48 -0.18 -21.90 -16.28
C CYS A 48 -0.99 -20.59 -16.28
N GLU A 49 -2.01 -20.48 -15.42
CA GLU A 49 -2.83 -19.28 -15.25
C GLU A 49 -2.24 -18.35 -14.17
N ILE A 50 -1.14 -18.77 -13.50
CA ILE A 50 -0.49 -17.96 -12.48
C ILE A 50 0.41 -16.93 -13.15
N ASP A 51 -0.07 -15.70 -13.15
CA ASP A 51 0.67 -14.52 -13.59
C ASP A 51 0.59 -13.38 -12.56
N GLN A 52 1.18 -12.24 -12.90
CA GLN A 52 1.21 -11.06 -12.03
C GLN A 52 -0.19 -10.48 -11.80
N ASP A 53 -1.08 -10.58 -12.79
CA ASP A 53 -2.44 -10.01 -12.72
C ASP A 53 -3.32 -10.84 -11.77
N LEU A 54 -3.25 -12.17 -11.86
CA LEU A 54 -3.93 -13.06 -10.91
C LEU A 54 -3.47 -12.80 -9.49
N ILE A 55 -2.15 -12.75 -9.24
CA ILE A 55 -1.60 -12.48 -7.90
C ILE A 55 -2.06 -11.10 -7.42
N GLY A 56 -1.98 -10.08 -8.29
CA GLY A 56 -2.43 -8.72 -7.98
C GLY A 56 -3.90 -8.65 -7.61
N SER A 57 -4.77 -9.39 -8.32
CA SER A 57 -6.20 -9.46 -8.04
C SER A 57 -6.51 -10.13 -6.69
N LEU A 58 -5.78 -11.19 -6.34
CA LEU A 58 -5.91 -11.87 -5.04
C LEU A 58 -5.50 -10.94 -3.90
N ILE A 59 -4.38 -10.21 -4.07
CA ILE A 59 -3.92 -9.21 -3.09
C ILE A 59 -4.96 -8.11 -2.89
N HIS A 60 -5.50 -7.54 -3.97
CA HIS A 60 -6.55 -6.52 -3.88
C HIS A 60 -7.84 -7.03 -3.23
N SER A 61 -8.18 -8.32 -3.44
CA SER A 61 -9.38 -8.91 -2.84
C SER A 61 -9.29 -9.06 -1.31
N GLU A 62 -8.07 -9.26 -0.78
CA GLU A 62 -7.84 -9.43 0.65
C GLU A 62 -7.48 -8.10 1.34
N VAL A 63 -6.78 -7.22 0.63
CA VAL A 63 -6.35 -5.91 1.09
C VAL A 63 -6.96 -4.87 0.16
N ASN A 64 -8.13 -4.34 0.56
CA ASN A 64 -8.85 -3.32 -0.21
C ASN A 64 -8.19 -1.93 -0.07
N ILE A 65 -6.93 -1.84 -0.49
CA ILE A 65 -6.09 -0.65 -0.45
C ILE A 65 -5.49 -0.46 -1.84
N PRO A 66 -5.67 0.70 -2.47
CA PRO A 66 -5.02 0.98 -3.74
C PRO A 66 -3.49 1.03 -3.57
N ASP A 67 -2.77 0.83 -4.67
CA ASP A 67 -1.32 1.06 -4.69
C ASP A 67 -1.04 2.53 -4.30
N PRO A 68 -0.24 2.79 -3.25
CA PRO A 68 0.00 4.17 -2.80
C PRO A 68 0.96 4.87 -3.75
N ASP A 69 0.61 6.08 -4.21
CA ASP A 69 1.49 6.86 -5.08
C ASP A 69 2.61 7.57 -4.30
N LEU A 70 2.32 8.01 -3.07
CA LEU A 70 3.23 8.75 -2.19
C LEU A 70 3.30 8.09 -0.80
N ALA A 71 4.52 7.88 -0.30
CA ALA A 71 4.80 7.51 1.08
C ALA A 71 5.65 8.59 1.76
N ILE A 72 5.11 9.17 2.83
CA ILE A 72 5.86 10.07 3.71
C ILE A 72 6.41 9.24 4.86
N TYR A 73 7.73 9.10 4.94
CA TYR A 73 8.38 8.35 6.02
C TYR A 73 9.04 9.29 7.02
N CYS A 74 8.95 8.94 8.31
CA CYS A 74 9.43 9.77 9.40
C CYS A 74 10.63 9.16 10.14
N GLY A 75 11.55 10.01 10.60
CA GLY A 75 12.68 9.60 11.45
C GLY A 75 14.00 9.43 10.69
N LYS A 76 15.01 8.82 11.32
CA LYS A 76 16.39 8.79 10.79
C LYS A 76 16.66 7.64 9.82
N THR A 77 15.81 6.61 9.84
CA THR A 77 16.05 5.38 9.09
C THR A 77 15.28 5.42 7.78
N CYS A 78 16.00 5.34 6.66
CA CYS A 78 15.40 5.12 5.35
C CYS A 78 15.10 3.62 5.20
N SER A 79 13.91 3.19 5.61
CA SER A 79 13.44 1.81 5.50
C SER A 79 11.91 1.79 5.44
N THR A 80 11.36 0.85 4.68
CA THR A 80 9.91 0.63 4.58
C THR A 80 9.36 -0.17 5.76
N PHE A 81 10.24 -0.76 6.59
CA PHE A 81 9.87 -1.64 7.70
C PHE A 81 8.86 -2.75 7.32
N GLY A 82 8.89 -3.19 6.05
CA GLY A 82 8.00 -4.24 5.55
C GLY A 82 6.61 -3.77 5.13
N LEU A 83 6.39 -2.46 4.99
CA LEU A 83 5.14 -1.90 4.49
C LEU A 83 4.82 -2.43 3.07
N LEU A 84 3.67 -3.11 2.95
CA LEU A 84 3.00 -3.51 1.69
C LEU A 84 3.92 -3.73 0.47
N PRO A 85 4.83 -4.74 0.48
CA PRO A 85 5.91 -4.83 -0.51
C PRO A 85 5.45 -4.93 -1.97
N TRP A 86 4.24 -5.44 -2.22
CA TRP A 86 3.67 -5.56 -3.56
C TRP A 86 3.12 -4.22 -4.08
N GLN A 87 2.41 -3.51 -3.21
CA GLN A 87 1.73 -2.27 -3.54
C GLN A 87 2.71 -1.12 -3.74
N ILE A 88 3.81 -1.08 -2.98
CA ILE A 88 4.74 0.06 -3.00
C ILE A 88 5.73 0.10 -4.18
N ARG A 89 5.51 -0.70 -5.22
CA ARG A 89 6.47 -0.94 -6.32
C ARG A 89 6.86 0.32 -7.12
N VAL A 90 5.98 1.33 -7.15
CA VAL A 90 6.17 2.60 -7.87
C VAL A 90 5.89 3.82 -6.98
N THR A 91 5.84 3.61 -5.67
CA THR A 91 5.57 4.67 -4.69
C THR A 91 6.76 5.61 -4.56
N GLU A 92 6.50 6.91 -4.60
CA GLU A 92 7.50 7.92 -4.29
C GLU A 92 7.69 8.04 -2.77
N PHE A 93 8.92 7.98 -2.29
CA PHE A 93 9.22 8.07 -0.86
C PHE A 93 9.81 9.44 -0.49
N LEU A 94 9.04 10.24 0.23
CA LEU A 94 9.50 11.53 0.71
C LEU A 94 9.79 11.50 2.22
N HIS A 95 10.96 12.03 2.57
CA HIS A 95 11.40 12.08 3.96
C HIS A 95 10.80 13.26 4.70
N LEU A 96 10.29 12.99 5.90
CA LEU A 96 9.98 13.99 6.92
C LEU A 96 10.83 13.72 8.17
N PRO A 97 11.59 14.69 8.70
CA PRO A 97 12.49 14.42 9.83
C PRO A 97 11.78 13.91 11.11
N THR A 98 10.57 14.39 11.38
CA THR A 98 9.78 14.03 12.56
C THR A 98 8.29 14.09 12.26
N HIS A 99 7.51 13.20 12.89
CA HIS A 99 6.05 13.23 12.85
C HIS A 99 5.44 14.05 13.99
N HIS A 100 6.25 14.53 14.94
CA HIS A 100 5.79 15.39 16.02
C HIS A 100 5.64 16.83 15.52
N ASN A 101 4.51 17.47 15.85
CA ASN A 101 4.23 18.88 15.54
C ASN A 101 4.38 19.23 14.05
N ILE A 102 4.00 18.31 13.14
CA ILE A 102 4.00 18.58 11.70
C ILE A 102 3.14 19.80 11.43
N ASN A 103 3.72 20.79 10.75
CA ASN A 103 2.95 21.96 10.34
C ASN A 103 2.35 21.76 8.93
N VAL A 104 1.25 22.46 8.65
CA VAL A 104 0.55 22.34 7.36
C VAL A 104 1.44 22.74 6.18
N LYS A 105 2.36 23.71 6.35
CA LYS A 105 3.26 24.14 5.28
C LYS A 105 4.29 23.06 4.92
N GLU A 106 4.80 22.32 5.89
CA GLU A 106 5.68 21.16 5.69
C GLU A 106 4.96 20.04 4.97
N PHE A 107 3.71 19.74 5.36
CA PHE A 107 2.92 18.75 4.65
C PHE A 107 2.64 19.17 3.20
N LEU A 108 2.24 20.42 2.98
CA LEU A 108 2.00 20.95 1.63
C LEU A 108 3.27 20.96 0.77
N SER A 109 4.45 21.24 1.33
CA SER A 109 5.70 21.22 0.56
C SER A 109 6.09 19.81 0.13
N LEU A 110 5.75 18.78 0.91
CA LEU A 110 5.90 17.38 0.49
C LEU A 110 4.95 17.05 -0.67
N LEU A 111 3.70 17.52 -0.62
CA LEU A 111 2.74 17.33 -1.71
C LEU A 111 3.16 18.06 -2.99
N ASP A 112 3.68 19.28 -2.88
CA ASP A 112 4.19 20.06 -4.02
C ASP A 112 5.39 19.37 -4.68
N ARG A 113 6.33 18.86 -3.87
CA ARG A 113 7.45 18.04 -4.34
C ARG A 113 6.97 16.79 -5.08
N PHE A 114 5.99 16.09 -4.52
CA PHE A 114 5.39 14.93 -5.18
C PHE A 114 4.70 15.32 -6.49
N GLY A 115 4.00 16.46 -6.54
CA GLY A 115 3.37 16.98 -7.75
C GLY A 115 4.36 17.33 -8.88
N CYS A 116 5.63 17.53 -8.56
CA CYS A 116 6.71 17.71 -9.53
C CYS A 116 7.42 16.40 -9.92
N CYS A 117 7.06 15.27 -9.32
CA CYS A 117 7.69 13.98 -9.62
C CYS A 117 7.29 13.48 -11.02
N GLU A 118 8.28 13.06 -11.81
CA GLU A 118 8.07 12.44 -13.12
C GLU A 118 8.17 10.91 -13.04
N GLN A 119 7.03 10.22 -13.11
CA GLN A 119 7.01 8.76 -13.21
C GLN A 119 7.14 8.31 -14.67
N ARG A 120 8.29 7.74 -15.02
CA ARG A 120 8.62 7.36 -16.41
C ARG A 120 8.18 5.95 -16.80
N PHE A 121 7.82 5.12 -15.82
CA PHE A 121 7.34 3.74 -16.01
C PHE A 121 8.18 2.92 -17.02
N GLY A 122 9.50 3.09 -16.97
CA GLY A 122 10.45 2.36 -17.83
C GLY A 122 10.58 2.88 -19.27
N LYS A 123 10.08 4.08 -19.59
CA LYS A 123 10.29 4.78 -20.86
C LYS A 123 11.49 5.72 -20.83
#